data_AF-A0A1F9GX32-F1
#
_entry.id   AF-A0A1F9GX32-F1
#
_cell.length_a   1.000
_cell.length_b   1.000
_cell.length_c   1.000
_cell.angle_alpha   90.00
_cell.angle_beta   90.00
_cell.angle_gamma   90.00
#
_symmetry.space_group_name_H-M   'P 1'
#
loop_
_entity.id
_entity.type
_entity.pdbx_description
1 polymer ?
#
loop_
_entity_poly.entity_id
_entity_poly.type
_entity_poly.pdbx_seq_one_letter_code
_entity_poly.pdbx_strand_id
1 'polypeptide(L)'
;MNIEALKLIMVQRGLTQADLARITGLSRQAVSLWFQKDHENQMVNIHTSNLIHLAEVLNLNVERLINVPDVLSTKEKRDELSARFLWDKVFENLEGFFCACVRGEPRAIARVVENFGMFDSAKIIGKNVWKKFDRFKKWLHPVRRKECEQIWTLQKSLKLI
;
A
#
# COMPACT_ATOMS: atom_id res chain seq x y z
N MET A 1 0.32 19.77 -4.46
CA MET A 1 0.14 18.30 -4.59
C MET A 1 1.18 17.61 -3.74
N ASN A 2 0.85 16.56 -3.02
CA ASN A 2 1.82 15.82 -2.23
C ASN A 2 2.53 14.76 -3.11
N ILE A 3 3.86 14.85 -3.20
CA ILE A 3 4.65 13.98 -4.08
C ILE A 3 4.71 12.53 -3.60
N GLU A 4 4.69 12.30 -2.28
CA GLU A 4 4.70 10.94 -1.72
C GLU A 4 3.38 10.22 -1.98
N ALA A 5 2.25 10.94 -1.91
CA ALA A 5 0.96 10.40 -2.31
C ALA A 5 0.98 9.97 -3.79
N LEU A 6 1.54 10.80 -4.68
CA LEU A 6 1.68 10.47 -6.09
C LEU A 6 2.61 9.26 -6.32
N LYS A 7 3.77 9.19 -5.64
CA LYS A 7 4.69 8.04 -5.72
C LYS A 7 4.00 6.73 -5.31
N LEU A 8 3.23 6.75 -4.23
CA LEU A 8 2.44 5.60 -3.77
C LEU A 8 1.47 5.12 -4.86
N ILE A 9 0.72 6.03 -5.46
CA ILE A 9 -0.23 5.72 -6.54
C ILE A 9 0.51 5.15 -7.76
N MET A 10 1.67 5.72 -8.10
CA MET A 10 2.50 5.23 -9.20
C MET A 10 2.96 3.79 -8.95
N VAL A 11 3.50 3.49 -7.78
CA VAL A 11 3.96 2.13 -7.43
C VAL A 11 2.78 1.15 -7.43
N GLN A 12 1.63 1.56 -6.87
CA GLN A 12 0.42 0.74 -6.85
C GLN A 12 -0.01 0.34 -8.27
N ARG A 13 0.07 1.27 -9.22
CA ARG A 13 -0.39 1.10 -10.61
C ARG A 13 0.71 0.67 -11.58
N GLY A 14 1.96 0.54 -11.12
CA GLY A 14 3.11 0.25 -11.98
C GLY A 14 3.41 1.35 -12.99
N LEU A 15 3.13 2.61 -12.65
CA LEU A 15 3.35 3.76 -13.54
C LEU A 15 4.76 4.33 -13.35
N THR A 16 5.42 4.63 -14.46
CA THR A 16 6.66 5.44 -14.48
C THR A 16 6.35 6.93 -14.64
N GLN A 17 7.34 7.80 -14.43
CA GLN A 17 7.20 9.23 -14.74
C GLN A 17 6.91 9.48 -16.23
N ALA A 18 7.44 8.63 -17.11
CA ALA A 18 7.17 8.70 -18.54
C ALA A 18 5.72 8.32 -18.87
N ASP A 19 5.14 7.36 -18.14
CA ASP A 19 3.73 7.01 -18.26
C ASP A 19 2.84 8.15 -17.77
N LEU A 20 3.19 8.77 -16.63
CA LEU A 20 2.51 9.96 -16.12
C LEU A 20 2.49 11.10 -17.14
N ALA A 21 3.64 11.41 -17.76
CA ALA A 21 3.72 12.42 -18.81
C ALA A 21 2.81 12.08 -19.99
N ARG A 22 2.80 10.81 -20.42
CA ARG A 22 1.96 10.34 -21.53
C ARG A 22 0.47 10.46 -21.23
N ILE A 23 0.01 10.03 -20.06
CA ILE A 23 -1.41 10.00 -19.71
C ILE A 23 -1.96 11.40 -19.37
N THR A 24 -1.12 12.30 -18.87
CA THR A 24 -1.50 13.68 -18.53
C THR A 24 -1.32 14.67 -19.68
N GLY A 25 -0.70 14.25 -20.79
CA GLY A 25 -0.36 15.14 -21.90
C GLY A 25 0.74 16.17 -21.59
N LEU A 26 1.45 16.03 -20.46
CA LEU A 26 2.51 16.94 -20.05
C LEU A 26 3.87 16.50 -20.58
N SER A 27 4.82 17.44 -20.65
CA SER A 27 6.20 17.10 -21.02
C SER A 27 6.87 16.25 -19.94
N ARG A 28 7.78 15.34 -20.35
CA ARG A 28 8.57 14.53 -19.40
C ARG A 28 9.38 15.40 -18.44
N GLN A 29 9.85 16.55 -18.91
CA GLN A 29 10.58 17.52 -18.09
C GLN A 29 9.67 18.14 -17.03
N ALA A 30 8.44 18.54 -17.39
CA ALA A 30 7.47 19.08 -16.44
C ALA A 30 7.14 18.07 -15.34
N VAL A 31 6.94 16.80 -15.70
CA VAL A 31 6.71 15.73 -14.71
C VAL A 31 7.96 15.48 -13.87
N SER A 32 9.15 15.44 -14.48
CA SER A 32 10.40 15.22 -13.74
C SER A 32 10.69 16.31 -12.70
N LEU A 33 10.31 17.56 -12.98
CA LEU A 33 10.45 18.67 -12.04
C LEU A 33 9.66 18.42 -10.75
N TRP A 34 8.53 17.72 -10.80
CA TRP A 34 7.74 17.38 -9.60
C TRP A 34 8.47 16.45 -8.63
N PHE A 35 9.47 15.70 -9.09
CA PHE A 35 10.20 14.71 -8.29
C PHE A 35 11.60 15.18 -7.88
N GLN A 36 11.95 16.44 -8.13
CA GLN A 36 13.23 16.99 -7.69
C GLN A 36 13.26 17.21 -6.17
N LYS A 37 14.45 17.15 -5.58
CA LYS A 37 14.67 17.03 -4.12
C LYS A 37 14.35 18.30 -3.32
N ASP A 38 14.04 19.42 -3.95
CA ASP A 38 13.90 20.74 -3.30
C ASP A 38 12.50 21.00 -2.70
N HIS A 39 11.65 19.99 -2.59
CA HIS A 39 10.37 20.15 -1.91
C HIS A 39 10.54 19.92 -0.40
N GLU A 40 10.91 20.98 0.34
CA GLU A 40 11.10 20.97 1.81
C GLU A 40 9.92 20.31 2.56
N ASN A 41 8.69 20.47 2.03
CA ASN A 41 7.47 19.92 2.63
C ASN A 41 6.81 18.81 1.79
N GLN A 42 7.53 18.17 0.86
CA GLN A 42 7.00 17.15 -0.06
C GLN A 42 5.80 17.65 -0.91
N MET A 43 5.58 18.97 -0.94
CA MET A 43 4.51 19.63 -1.67
C MET A 43 5.07 20.23 -2.94
N VAL A 44 4.50 19.81 -4.07
CA VAL A 44 4.76 20.37 -5.39
C VAL A 44 3.72 21.43 -5.70
N ASN A 45 4.19 22.62 -6.05
CA ASN A 45 3.35 23.67 -6.63
C ASN A 45 2.98 23.28 -8.06
N ILE A 46 1.71 22.98 -8.26
CA ILE A 46 1.13 22.61 -9.56
C ILE A 46 -0.11 23.47 -9.77
N HIS A 47 -0.35 23.89 -11.02
CA HIS A 47 -1.59 24.57 -11.36
C HIS A 47 -2.80 23.68 -11.06
N THR A 48 -3.85 24.29 -10.51
CA THR A 48 -5.10 23.58 -10.13
C THR A 48 -5.70 22.80 -11.30
N SER A 49 -5.65 23.35 -12.52
CA SER A 49 -6.10 22.67 -13.73
C SER A 49 -5.37 21.36 -13.99
N ASN A 50 -4.04 21.34 -13.84
CA ASN A 50 -3.21 20.15 -14.03
C ASN A 50 -3.43 19.13 -12.90
N LEU A 51 -3.71 19.59 -11.67
CA LEU A 51 -4.04 18.70 -10.55
C LEU A 51 -5.39 18.01 -10.75
N ILE A 52 -6.41 18.75 -11.18
CA ILE A 52 -7.73 18.21 -11.51
C ILE A 52 -7.60 17.21 -12.65
N HIS A 53 -6.92 17.58 -13.73
CA HIS A 53 -6.71 16.69 -14.86
C HIS A 53 -5.95 15.41 -14.49
N LEU A 54 -4.91 15.51 -13.66
CA LEU A 54 -4.19 14.36 -13.13
C LEU A 54 -5.11 13.45 -12.30
N ALA A 55 -5.98 14.01 -11.48
CA ALA A 55 -6.95 13.26 -10.69
C ALA A 55 -7.95 12.51 -11.58
N GLU A 56 -8.47 13.18 -12.61
CA GLU A 56 -9.39 12.59 -13.60
C GLU A 56 -8.75 11.43 -14.37
N VAL A 57 -7.55 11.64 -14.93
CA VAL A 57 -6.82 10.61 -15.68
C VAL A 57 -6.47 9.43 -14.79
N LEU A 58 -6.16 9.69 -13.51
CA LEU A 58 -5.95 8.63 -12.54
C LEU A 58 -7.27 8.09 -11.97
N ASN A 59 -8.44 8.60 -12.32
CA ASN A 59 -9.71 8.19 -11.71
C ASN A 59 -9.64 8.19 -10.16
N LEU A 60 -9.17 9.30 -9.60
CA LEU A 60 -9.00 9.53 -8.17
C LEU A 60 -9.66 10.85 -7.78
N ASN A 61 -10.07 10.97 -6.51
CA ASN A 61 -10.43 12.26 -5.94
C ASN A 61 -9.14 13.09 -5.74
N VAL A 62 -9.19 14.39 -6.05
CA VAL A 62 -8.11 15.36 -5.83
C VAL A 62 -7.56 15.30 -4.40
N GLU A 63 -8.40 15.08 -3.38
CA GLU A 63 -7.98 14.92 -1.99
C GLU A 63 -6.93 13.82 -1.81
N ARG A 64 -6.99 12.73 -2.58
CA ARG A 64 -6.01 11.63 -2.54
C ARG A 64 -4.63 12.02 -3.05
N LEU A 65 -4.54 13.07 -3.88
CA LEU A 65 -3.29 13.62 -4.39
C LEU A 65 -2.72 14.72 -3.48
N ILE A 66 -3.53 15.25 -2.56
CA ILE A 66 -3.12 16.29 -1.60
C ILE A 66 -2.72 15.67 -0.28
N ASN A 67 -3.47 14.68 0.19
CA ASN A 67 -3.28 14.07 1.50
C ASN A 67 -2.59 12.72 1.40
N VAL A 68 -1.47 12.56 2.10
CA VAL A 68 -0.88 11.25 2.36
C VAL A 68 -1.71 10.58 3.45
N PRO A 69 -2.01 9.28 3.36
CA PRO A 69 -2.61 8.55 4.47
C PRO A 69 -1.83 8.79 5.76
N ASP A 70 -2.52 9.13 6.86
CA ASP A 70 -1.92 9.47 8.16
C ASP A 70 -1.00 8.37 8.74
N VAL A 71 -1.12 7.15 8.21
CA VAL A 71 -0.26 6.00 8.54
C VAL A 71 1.19 6.23 8.08
N LEU A 72 1.42 7.10 7.09
CA LEU A 72 2.73 7.42 6.53
C LEU A 72 3.13 8.90 6.72
N SER A 73 2.35 9.66 7.49
CA SER A 73 2.52 11.11 7.64
C SER A 73 3.70 11.50 8.53
N THR A 74 3.96 10.75 9.61
CA THR A 74 5.03 11.06 10.58
C THR A 74 6.18 10.06 10.50
N LYS A 75 7.41 10.56 10.69
CA LYS A 75 8.62 9.73 10.72
C LYS A 75 8.54 8.64 11.79
N GLU A 76 8.06 8.98 12.98
CA GLU A 76 7.90 8.04 14.10
C GLU A 76 6.98 6.86 13.75
N LYS A 77 5.80 7.13 13.17
CA LYS A 77 4.88 6.06 12.73
C LYS A 77 5.52 5.22 11.62
N ARG A 78 6.23 5.84 10.68
CA ARG A 78 6.94 5.11 9.62
C ARG A 78 8.01 4.21 10.19
N ASP A 79 8.78 4.66 11.17
CA ASP A 79 9.83 3.86 11.82
C ASP A 79 9.22 2.70 12.61
N GLU A 80 8.12 2.94 13.35
CA GLU A 80 7.36 1.90 14.05
C GLU A 80 6.86 0.80 13.08
N LEU A 81 6.20 1.22 11.99
CA LEU A 81 5.67 0.28 10.99
C LEU A 81 6.79 -0.46 10.27
N SER A 82 7.91 0.22 9.99
CA SER A 82 9.08 -0.39 9.36
C SER A 82 9.68 -1.47 10.26
N ALA A 83 9.85 -1.18 11.55
CA ALA A 83 10.31 -2.18 12.52
C ALA A 83 9.34 -3.37 12.61
N ARG A 84 8.03 -3.12 12.55
CA ARG A 84 7.00 -4.17 12.63
C ARG A 84 6.94 -5.06 11.38
N PHE A 85 7.03 -4.48 10.19
CA PHE A 85 6.74 -5.21 8.94
C PHE A 85 7.97 -5.54 8.08
N LEU A 86 9.08 -4.81 8.24
CA LEU A 86 10.24 -4.89 7.34
C LEU A 86 11.50 -5.48 8.00
N TRP A 87 11.36 -6.09 9.19
CA TRP A 87 12.49 -6.61 9.97
C TRP A 87 13.37 -7.63 9.24
N ASP A 88 12.82 -8.40 8.30
CA ASP A 88 13.54 -9.40 7.50
C ASP A 88 13.92 -8.93 6.09
N LYS A 89 13.66 -7.66 5.75
CA LYS A 89 13.96 -7.06 4.44
C LYS A 89 13.36 -7.82 3.24
N VAL A 90 12.31 -8.63 3.45
CA VAL A 90 11.58 -9.29 2.35
C VAL A 90 10.92 -8.27 1.44
N PHE A 91 10.53 -7.13 2.01
CA PHE A 91 10.06 -5.96 1.28
C PHE A 91 11.08 -4.84 1.50
N GLU A 92 11.41 -4.12 0.43
CA GLU A 92 12.44 -3.05 0.46
C GLU A 92 12.01 -1.85 1.29
N ASN A 93 10.72 -1.51 1.27
CA ASN A 93 10.13 -0.37 1.98
C ASN A 93 8.63 -0.60 2.28
N LEU A 94 8.03 0.30 3.05
CA LEU A 94 6.63 0.21 3.47
C LEU A 94 5.67 0.33 2.30
N GLU A 95 5.99 1.18 1.33
CA GLU A 95 5.21 1.40 0.11
C GLU A 95 5.07 0.10 -0.69
N GLY A 96 6.19 -0.61 -0.89
CA GLY A 96 6.25 -1.90 -1.54
C GLY A 96 5.47 -2.97 -0.78
N PHE A 97 5.60 -2.99 0.54
CA PHE A 97 4.82 -3.89 1.40
C PHE A 97 3.30 -3.63 1.29
N PHE A 98 2.86 -2.38 1.35
CA PHE A 98 1.44 -2.03 1.22
C PHE A 98 0.90 -2.35 -0.18
N CYS A 99 1.69 -2.12 -1.22
CA CYS A 99 1.33 -2.52 -2.58
C CYS A 99 1.17 -4.05 -2.68
N ALA A 100 2.07 -4.82 -2.07
CA ALA A 100 1.98 -6.28 -2.01
C ALA A 100 0.72 -6.76 -1.24
N CYS A 101 0.35 -6.06 -0.16
CA CYS A 101 -0.91 -6.28 0.56
C CYS A 101 -2.13 -6.05 -0.33
N VAL A 102 -2.18 -4.93 -1.07
CA VAL A 102 -3.28 -4.60 -1.98
C VAL A 102 -3.40 -5.63 -3.11
N ARG A 103 -2.27 -6.09 -3.67
CA ARG A 103 -2.22 -7.17 -4.67
C ARG A 103 -2.62 -8.54 -4.08
N GLY A 104 -2.70 -8.64 -2.76
CA GLY A 104 -3.01 -9.87 -2.05
C GLY A 104 -1.92 -10.92 -2.21
N GLU A 105 -0.65 -10.48 -2.21
CA GLU A 105 0.51 -11.36 -2.25
C GLU A 105 0.57 -12.21 -0.98
N PRO A 106 0.72 -13.55 -1.10
CA PRO A 106 0.62 -14.43 0.07
C PRO A 106 1.61 -14.11 1.21
N ARG A 107 2.85 -13.71 0.90
CA ARG A 107 3.83 -13.31 1.93
C ARG A 107 3.42 -12.05 2.68
N ALA A 108 2.87 -11.07 1.97
CA ALA A 108 2.39 -9.82 2.57
C ALA A 108 1.19 -10.09 3.49
N ILE A 109 0.24 -10.91 3.01
CA ILE A 109 -0.92 -11.34 3.82
C ILE A 109 -0.46 -12.05 5.10
N ALA A 110 0.48 -13.01 4.99
CA ALA A 110 1.03 -13.69 6.16
C ALA A 110 1.64 -12.71 7.17
N ARG A 111 2.36 -11.68 6.72
CA ARG A 111 2.98 -10.69 7.61
C ARG A 111 1.94 -9.88 8.39
N VAL A 112 0.84 -9.49 7.75
CA VAL A 112 -0.26 -8.78 8.43
C VAL A 112 -0.93 -9.72 9.45
N VAL A 113 -1.19 -10.98 9.07
CA VAL A 113 -1.80 -12.00 9.94
C VAL A 113 -0.91 -12.38 11.12
N GLU A 114 0.41 -12.42 10.95
CA GLU A 114 1.34 -12.71 12.03
C GLU A 114 1.23 -11.66 13.15
N ASN A 115 1.11 -10.38 12.76
CA ASN A 115 1.06 -9.25 13.67
C ASN A 115 -0.33 -9.02 14.30
N PHE A 116 -1.41 -9.18 13.54
CA PHE A 116 -2.76 -8.81 13.98
C PHE A 116 -3.74 -9.99 14.10
N GLY A 117 -3.35 -11.19 13.70
CA GLY A 117 -4.26 -12.34 13.62
C GLY A 117 -5.26 -12.25 12.45
N MET A 118 -6.07 -13.28 12.28
CA MET A 118 -6.94 -13.45 11.10
C MET A 118 -8.03 -12.39 10.98
N PHE A 119 -8.72 -12.08 12.07
CA PHE A 119 -9.88 -11.19 12.05
C PHE A 119 -9.51 -9.75 11.72
N ASP A 120 -8.54 -9.17 12.45
CA ASP A 120 -8.15 -7.79 12.21
C ASP A 120 -7.44 -7.63 10.87
N SER A 121 -6.65 -8.63 10.46
CA SER A 121 -6.11 -8.66 9.10
C SER A 121 -7.22 -8.66 8.05
N ALA A 122 -8.28 -9.43 8.24
CA ALA A 122 -9.40 -9.45 7.29
C ALA A 122 -10.16 -8.12 7.24
N LYS A 123 -10.19 -7.35 8.34
CA LYS A 123 -10.72 -5.97 8.33
C LYS A 123 -9.80 -5.01 7.57
N ILE A 124 -8.48 -5.16 7.71
CA ILE A 124 -7.48 -4.25 7.11
C ILE A 124 -7.31 -4.50 5.60
N ILE A 125 -7.06 -5.75 5.21
CA ILE A 125 -6.72 -6.13 3.82
C ILE A 125 -7.80 -6.97 3.12
N GLY A 126 -8.95 -7.15 3.78
CA GLY A 126 -10.15 -7.74 3.20
C GLY A 126 -10.22 -9.27 3.24
N LYS A 127 -11.26 -9.82 2.58
CA LYS A 127 -11.62 -11.25 2.62
C LYS A 127 -10.58 -12.19 2.01
N ASN A 128 -9.54 -11.66 1.35
CA ASN A 128 -8.45 -12.45 0.80
C ASN A 128 -7.67 -13.22 1.88
N VAL A 129 -7.68 -12.74 3.13
CA VAL A 129 -7.12 -13.46 4.28
C VAL A 129 -7.74 -14.85 4.46
N TRP A 130 -9.07 -14.94 4.32
CA TRP A 130 -9.77 -16.22 4.44
C TRP A 130 -9.58 -17.10 3.21
N LYS A 131 -9.77 -16.51 2.03
CA LYS A 131 -9.74 -17.23 0.74
C LYS A 131 -8.37 -17.81 0.40
N LYS A 132 -7.29 -17.12 0.79
CA LYS A 132 -5.91 -17.50 0.45
C LYS A 132 -5.16 -18.16 1.62
N PHE A 133 -5.84 -18.50 2.71
CA PHE A 133 -5.20 -19.03 3.92
C PHE A 133 -4.25 -20.21 3.65
N ASP A 134 -4.70 -21.19 2.86
CA ASP A 134 -3.87 -22.35 2.50
C ASP A 134 -2.59 -21.98 1.76
N ARG A 135 -2.59 -20.87 1.01
CA ARG A 135 -1.42 -20.40 0.27
C ARG A 135 -0.39 -19.78 1.20
N PHE A 136 -0.85 -19.04 2.22
CA PHE A 136 0.05 -18.23 3.05
C PHE A 136 0.41 -18.79 4.43
N LYS A 137 -0.37 -19.74 4.97
CA LYS A 137 -0.16 -20.29 6.31
C LYS A 137 1.26 -20.80 6.55
N LYS A 138 1.95 -21.25 5.50
CA LYS A 138 3.35 -21.72 5.56
C LYS A 138 4.38 -20.65 5.97
N TRP A 139 4.05 -19.37 5.84
CA TRP A 139 4.90 -18.25 6.28
C TRP A 139 4.56 -17.74 7.67
N LEU A 140 3.52 -18.29 8.32
CA LEU A 140 3.22 -17.99 9.71
C LEU A 140 4.11 -18.80 10.66
N HIS A 141 4.42 -18.23 11.81
CA HIS A 141 5.10 -18.95 12.88
C HIS A 141 4.25 -20.16 13.32
N PRO A 142 4.84 -21.31 13.70
CA PRO A 142 4.08 -22.54 13.96
C PRO A 142 2.95 -22.38 14.98
N VAL A 143 3.15 -21.61 16.04
CA VAL A 143 2.13 -21.32 17.06
C VAL A 143 0.96 -20.53 16.44
N ARG A 144 1.27 -19.40 15.79
CA ARG A 144 0.27 -18.56 15.12
C ARG A 144 -0.48 -19.31 14.02
N ARG A 145 0.22 -20.15 13.26
CA ARG A 145 -0.38 -21.01 12.23
C ARG A 145 -1.45 -21.91 12.81
N LYS A 146 -1.17 -22.59 13.92
CA LYS A 146 -2.10 -23.51 14.58
C LYS A 146 -3.35 -22.77 15.06
N GLU A 147 -3.18 -21.60 15.68
CA GLU A 147 -4.30 -20.73 16.09
C GLU A 147 -5.16 -20.32 14.89
N CYS A 148 -4.52 -19.85 13.80
CA CYS A 148 -5.23 -19.44 12.60
C CYS A 148 -5.94 -20.60 11.90
N GLU A 149 -5.36 -21.80 11.91
CA GLU A 149 -5.96 -23.02 11.34
C GLU A 149 -7.24 -23.41 12.09
N GLN A 150 -7.23 -23.31 13.42
CA GLN A 150 -8.43 -23.55 14.24
C GLN A 150 -9.53 -22.55 13.90
N ILE A 151 -9.20 -21.26 13.86
CA ILE A 151 -10.16 -20.19 13.53
C ILE A 151 -10.71 -20.37 12.12
N TRP A 152 -9.85 -20.66 11.14
CA TRP A 152 -10.25 -20.83 9.75
C TRP A 152 -11.15 -22.06 9.56
N THR A 153 -10.83 -23.17 10.24
CA THR A 153 -11.65 -24.38 10.22
C THR A 153 -13.04 -24.14 10.83
N LEU A 154 -13.10 -23.40 11.94
CA LEU A 154 -14.36 -23.00 12.57
C LEU A 154 -15.19 -22.10 11.66
N GLN A 155 -14.57 -21.11 11.01
CA GLN A 155 -15.28 -20.23 10.07
C GLN A 155 -15.84 -21.02 8.88
N LYS A 156 -15.09 -22.01 8.37
CA LYS A 156 -15.57 -22.92 7.32
C LYS A 156 -16.74 -23.80 7.79
N SER A 157 -16.67 -24.38 8.99
CA SER A 157 -17.75 -25.23 9.50
C SER A 157 -19.05 -24.44 9.72
N LEU A 158 -18.92 -23.17 10.11
CA LEU A 158 -20.03 -22.23 10.24
C LEU A 158 -20.51 -21.63 8.91
N LYS A 159 -19.90 -21.98 7.77
CA LYS A 159 -20.21 -21.45 6.43
C LYS A 159 -20.12 -19.92 6.32
N LEU A 160 -19.22 -19.31 7.10
CA LEU A 160 -18.99 -17.87 7.08
C LEU A 160 -17.95 -17.45 6.02
N ILE A 161 -17.14 -18.40 5.55
CA ILE A 161 -16.12 -18.24 4.51
C ILE A 161 -16.12 -19.40 3.51
#